data_AF-A0AAU5J6V5-F1
#
_entry.id   AF-A0AAU5J6V5-F1
#
_cell.length_a   1.000
_cell.length_b   1.000
_cell.length_c   1.000
_cell.angle_alpha   90.00
_cell.angle_beta   90.00
_cell.angle_gamma   90.00
#
_symmetry.space_group_name_H-M   'P 1'
#
loop_
_entity.id
_entity.type
_entity.pdbx_description
1 polymer ?
#
loop_
_entity_poly.entity_id
_entity_poly.type
_entity_poly.pdbx_seq_one_letter_code
_entity_poly.pdbx_strand_id
1 'polypeptide(L)'
;MALPNAHRCLEALRTDPLSRANWNRQHQLRGRHATREWKGSELEQWEYEITSGGRVRYLASPETSTVILVYASPRHPKDTE
;
A
#
# COMPACT_ATOMS: atom_id res chain seq x y z
N MET A 1 2.60 10.19 -16.89
CA MET A 1 2.89 11.04 -15.71
C MET A 1 2.99 10.21 -14.43
N ALA A 2 3.96 9.29 -14.32
CA ALA A 2 4.07 8.39 -13.16
C ALA A 2 4.86 9.01 -11.99
N LEU A 3 5.89 9.82 -12.29
CA LEU A 3 6.80 10.38 -11.28
C LEU A 3 6.11 11.27 -10.22
N PRO A 4 5.23 12.23 -10.59
CA PRO A 4 4.55 13.07 -9.59
C PRO A 4 3.59 12.26 -8.71
N ASN A 5 3.04 11.17 -9.23
CA ASN A 5 2.15 10.29 -8.47
C ASN A 5 2.92 9.38 -7.51
N ALA A 6 4.09 8.89 -7.92
CA ALA A 6 4.99 8.15 -7.04
C ALA A 6 5.46 9.02 -5.86
N HIS A 7 5.77 10.30 -6.12
CA HIS A 7 6.12 11.25 -5.05
C HIS A 7 4.96 11.45 -4.06
N ARG A 8 3.72 11.64 -4.55
CA ARG A 8 2.55 11.75 -3.67
C ARG A 8 2.30 10.50 -2.83
N CYS A 9 2.54 9.31 -3.39
CA CYS A 9 2.48 8.06 -2.64
C CYS A 9 3.52 8.05 -1.51
N LEU A 10 4.78 8.37 -1.82
CA LEU A 10 5.84 8.43 -0.81
C LEU A 10 5.46 9.36 0.35
N GLU A 11 4.95 10.55 0.05
CA GLU A 11 4.53 11.52 1.06
C GLU A 11 3.35 11.02 1.90
N ALA A 12 2.36 10.38 1.26
CA ALA A 12 1.23 9.77 1.98
C ALA A 12 1.69 8.68 2.95
N LEU A 13 2.57 7.77 2.50
CA LEU A 13 3.09 6.67 3.33
C LEU A 13 3.99 7.16 4.47
N ARG A 14 4.70 8.27 4.29
CA ARG A 14 5.51 8.90 5.34
C ARG A 14 4.69 9.66 6.37
N THR A 15 3.55 10.22 5.94
CA THR A 15 2.71 11.06 6.80
C THR A 15 1.75 10.21 7.64
N ASP A 16 0.97 9.35 6.98
CA ASP A 16 -0.01 8.48 7.62
C ASP A 16 -0.28 7.26 6.71
N PRO A 17 0.50 6.17 6.85
CA PRO A 17 0.34 4.98 6.03
C PRO A 17 -0.97 4.22 6.32
N LEU A 18 -1.69 4.54 7.39
CA LEU A 18 -2.97 3.92 7.75
C LEU A 18 -4.16 4.85 7.45
N SER A 19 -3.92 5.95 6.73
CA SER A 19 -4.93 6.95 6.48
C SER A 19 -6.09 6.38 5.66
N ARG A 20 -7.31 6.65 6.14
CA ARG A 20 -8.56 6.36 5.43
C ARG A 20 -9.17 7.60 4.78
N ALA A 21 -8.49 8.76 4.86
CA ALA A 21 -8.99 10.02 4.35
C ALA A 21 -9.17 10.04 2.82
N ASN A 22 -8.41 9.21 2.10
CA ASN A 22 -8.52 9.06 0.65
C ASN A 22 -8.73 7.59 0.26
N TRP A 23 -9.87 7.03 0.65
CA TRP A 23 -10.21 5.63 0.41
C TRP A 23 -10.10 5.20 -1.06
N ASN A 24 -10.35 6.12 -2.00
CA ASN A 24 -10.24 5.85 -3.44
C ASN A 24 -8.80 5.56 -3.91
N ARG A 25 -7.80 6.04 -3.17
CA ARG A 25 -6.38 5.86 -3.54
C ARG A 25 -5.60 5.06 -2.53
N GLN A 26 -6.04 4.97 -1.29
CA GLN A 26 -5.35 4.28 -0.22
C GLN A 26 -6.37 3.48 0.58
N HIS A 27 -6.22 2.16 0.59
CA HIS A 27 -7.11 1.31 1.34
C HIS A 27 -6.44 0.01 1.75
N GLN A 28 -6.91 -0.55 2.86
CA GLN A 28 -6.54 -1.89 3.27
C GLN A 28 -7.08 -2.91 2.26
N LEU A 29 -6.27 -3.91 1.92
CA LEU A 29 -6.73 -5.06 1.15
C LEU A 29 -7.70 -5.92 1.99
N ARG A 30 -8.42 -6.83 1.33
CA ARG A 30 -9.45 -7.67 1.97
C ARG A 30 -9.25 -9.14 1.65
N GLY A 31 -9.96 -10.00 2.38
CA GLY A 31 -9.91 -11.45 2.20
C GLY A 31 -8.51 -12.01 2.43
N ARG A 32 -8.08 -12.93 1.58
CA ARG A 32 -6.76 -13.61 1.68
C ARG A 32 -5.54 -12.67 1.59
N HIS A 33 -5.75 -11.43 1.13
CA HIS A 33 -4.70 -10.43 0.99
C HIS A 33 -4.76 -9.35 2.07
N ALA A 34 -5.71 -9.41 3.00
CA ALA A 34 -5.91 -8.38 4.02
C ALA A 34 -4.70 -8.22 4.95
N THR A 35 -4.01 -9.33 5.20
CA THR A 35 -2.83 -9.40 6.07
C THR A 35 -1.69 -10.14 5.37
N ARG A 36 -0.49 -9.96 5.89
CA ARG A 36 0.69 -10.73 5.51
C ARG A 36 1.62 -10.88 6.71
N GLU A 37 2.20 -12.06 6.86
CA GLU A 37 3.23 -12.29 7.86
C GLU A 37 4.52 -11.55 7.48
N TRP A 38 5.08 -10.82 8.46
CA TRP A 38 6.36 -10.15 8.36
C TRP A 38 7.12 -10.30 9.68
N LYS A 39 8.25 -11.01 9.64
CA LYS A 39 9.11 -11.27 10.81
C LYS A 39 8.36 -11.87 12.02
N GLY A 40 7.41 -12.76 11.77
CA GLY A 40 6.62 -13.42 12.81
C GLY A 40 5.41 -12.62 13.31
N SER A 41 5.18 -11.40 12.80
CA SER A 41 3.98 -10.62 13.07
C SER A 41 3.07 -10.60 11.86
N GLU A 42 1.77 -10.80 12.08
CA GLU A 42 0.76 -10.58 11.04
C GLU A 42 0.45 -9.08 10.95
N LEU A 43 0.76 -8.48 9.80
CA LEU A 43 0.55 -7.05 9.56
C LEU A 43 -0.54 -6.83 8.51
N GLU A 44 -1.31 -5.76 8.68
CA GLU A 44 -2.25 -5.32 7.67
C GLU A 44 -1.53 -4.97 6.37
N GLN A 45 -2.08 -5.44 5.26
CA GLN A 45 -1.62 -5.09 3.93
C GLN A 45 -2.53 -4.06 3.30
N TRP A 46 -1.90 -3.03 2.77
CA TRP A 46 -2.54 -1.86 2.20
C TRP A 46 -2.11 -1.70 0.75
N GLU A 47 -2.95 -1.04 -0.03
CA GLU A 47 -2.68 -0.68 -1.42
C GLU A 47 -2.81 0.84 -1.59
N TYR A 48 -1.91 1.38 -2.41
CA TYR A 48 -1.95 2.76 -2.89
C TYR A 48 -2.01 2.80 -4.42
N GLU A 49 -3.00 3.51 -4.95
CA GLU A 49 -3.16 3.75 -6.39
C GLU A 49 -2.28 4.90 -6.88
N ILE A 50 -1.28 4.57 -7.69
CA ILE A 50 -0.37 5.55 -8.31
C ILE A 50 -0.96 6.11 -9.60
N THR A 51 -1.49 5.24 -10.45
CA THR A 51 -2.21 5.57 -11.68
C THR A 51 -3.37 4.57 -11.82
N SER A 52 -4.24 4.73 -12.82
CA SER A 52 -5.33 3.78 -13.05
C SER A 52 -4.86 2.31 -13.09
N GLY A 53 -3.66 2.03 -13.63
CA GLY A 53 -3.05 0.71 -13.60
C GLY A 53 -1.97 0.50 -12.53
N GLY A 54 -1.24 1.52 -12.11
CA GLY A 54 -0.09 1.36 -11.21
C GLY A 54 -0.51 1.25 -9.74
N ARG A 55 0.08 0.29 -9.01
CA ARG A 55 -0.19 0.06 -7.58
C ARG A 55 1.10 -0.11 -6.80
N VAL A 56 1.10 0.37 -5.56
CA VAL A 56 2.07 0.01 -4.52
C VAL A 56 1.30 -0.72 -3.43
N ARG A 57 1.76 -1.91 -3.01
CA ARG A 57 1.27 -2.59 -1.82
C ARG A 57 2.34 -2.59 -0.75
N TYR A 58 1.90 -2.42 0.48
CA TYR A 58 2.79 -2.29 1.62
C TYR A 58 2.16 -2.88 2.88
N LEU A 59 3.02 -3.19 3.83
CA LEU A 59 2.65 -3.48 5.21
C LEU A 59 3.02 -2.27 6.05
N ALA A 60 2.17 -1.95 7.01
CA ALA A 60 2.47 -0.94 8.01
C ALA A 60 2.60 -1.63 9.36
N SER A 61 3.75 -1.45 10.02
CA SER A 61 3.93 -1.84 11.43
C SER A 61 3.66 -0.61 12.30
N PRO A 62 2.56 -0.59 13.07
CA PRO A 62 2.28 0.50 14.00
C PRO A 62 3.33 0.58 15.12
N GLU A 63 3.87 -0.57 15.53
CA GLU A 63 4.84 -0.70 16.62
C GLU A 63 6.17 -0.03 16.31
N THR A 64 6.66 -0.16 15.07
CA THR A 64 7.96 0.39 14.66
C THR A 64 7.83 1.59 13.72
N SER A 65 6.61 2.08 13.50
CA SER A 65 6.29 3.13 12.51
C SER A 65 6.96 2.88 11.15
N THR A 66 6.99 1.62 10.72
CA THR A 66 7.72 1.20 9.51
C THR A 66 6.75 0.80 8.41
N VAL A 67 7.02 1.27 7.19
CA VAL A 67 6.32 0.84 5.97
C VAL A 67 7.22 -0.10 5.19
N ILE A 68 6.73 -1.30 4.91
CA ILE A 68 7.43 -2.33 4.14
C ILE A 68 6.75 -2.48 2.79
N LEU A 69 7.44 -2.08 1.71
CA LEU A 69 6.92 -2.29 0.36
C LEU A 69 7.02 -3.76 -0.03
N VAL A 70 5.90 -4.36 -0.40
CA VAL A 70 5.83 -5.78 -0.78
C VAL A 70 5.49 -6.01 -2.25
N TYR A 71 4.98 -4.98 -2.93
CA TYR A 71 4.75 -4.95 -4.37
C TYR A 71 4.76 -3.51 -4.88
N ALA A 72 5.38 -3.26 -6.02
CA ALA A 72 5.31 -1.99 -6.72
C ALA A 72 5.38 -2.23 -8.23
N SER A 73 4.36 -1.81 -8.97
CA SER A 73 4.28 -2.04 -10.41
C SER A 73 3.54 -0.92 -11.12
N PRO A 74 3.96 -0.57 -12.36
CA PRO A 74 3.17 0.32 -13.22
C PRO A 74 1.93 -0.36 -13.82
N ARG A 75 1.74 -1.67 -13.61
CA ARG A 75 0.61 -2.46 -14.12
C ARG A 75 -0.30 -2.93 -13.00
N HIS A 76 -1.58 -3.15 -13.34
CA HIS A 76 -2.57 -3.63 -12.40
C HIS A 76 -2.18 -5.04 -11.92
N PRO A 77 -2.24 -5.33 -10.62
CA PRO A 77 -2.04 -6.67 -10.10
C PRO A 77 -3.08 -7.64 -10.67
N LYS A 78 -2.66 -8.84 -11.07
CA LYS A 78 -3.57 -9.89 -11.58
C LYS A 78 -4.21 -10.74 -10.47
N ASP A 79 -3.75 -10.59 -9.25
CA ASP A 79 -4.12 -11.44 -8.11
C ASP A 79 -5.37 -10.95 -7.35
N THR A 80 -5.90 -9.80 -7.76
CA THR A 80 -7.15 -9.18 -7.28
C THR A 80 -8.26 -9.13 -8.34
N GLU A 81 -8.03 -9.67 -9.55
CA GLU A 81 -9.06 -9.91 -10.57
C GLU A 81 -9.87 -11.18 -10.28
#